data_AF-A0A087SB69-F1
#
_entry.id   AF-A0A087SB69-F1
#
_cell.length_a   1.000
_cell.length_b   1.000
_cell.length_c   1.000
_cell.angle_alpha   90.00
_cell.angle_beta   90.00
_cell.angle_gamma   90.00
#
_symmetry.space_group_name_H-M   'P 1'
#
loop_
_entity.id
_entity.type
_entity.pdbx_description
1 polymer ?
#
loop_
_entity_poly.entity_id
_entity_poly.type
_entity_poly.pdbx_seq_one_letter_code
_entity_poly.pdbx_strand_id
1 'polypeptide(L)'
;MYKTCGEANILLMKAAAAAGVPRFAFISVHEFKLSRGWHAQDFLLKGYFQGKRDAEAELAVSFPTGGVALRPGFIHGERDVGSVSLPLSVVGTPWAKLLSALPSQSLADLPIVGAAFVPPVPVEVVGRAAVAAVLDASVPPGIMDVWQIQKYGAAPGA
;
A
#
# COMPACT_ATOMS: atom_id res chain seq x y z
N MET A 1 12.26 -8.68 3.59
CA MET A 1 11.59 -7.37 3.81
C MET A 1 10.73 -7.29 5.07
N TYR A 2 10.55 -8.37 5.84
CA TYR A 2 9.71 -8.32 7.05
C TYR A 2 10.18 -7.30 8.09
N LYS A 3 11.50 -7.25 8.37
CA LYS A 3 12.08 -6.27 9.30
C LYS A 3 11.69 -4.83 8.98
N THR A 4 11.68 -4.47 7.69
CA THR A 4 11.39 -3.10 7.24
C THR A 4 9.90 -2.84 7.07
N CYS A 5 9.15 -3.79 6.48
CA CYS A 5 7.74 -3.59 6.15
C CYS A 5 6.79 -3.96 7.29
N GLY A 6 7.25 -4.78 8.25
CA GLY A 6 6.52 -5.20 9.45
C GLY A 6 7.15 -4.61 10.71
N GLU A 7 8.25 -5.18 11.21
CA GLU A 7 8.82 -4.84 12.53
C GLU A 7 9.07 -3.35 12.73
N ALA A 8 9.67 -2.66 11.76
CA ALA A 8 9.93 -1.22 11.86
C ALA A 8 8.63 -0.40 11.98
N ASN A 9 7.58 -0.76 11.23
CA ASN A 9 6.29 -0.08 11.31
C ASN A 9 5.58 -0.37 12.63
N ILE A 10 5.62 -1.62 13.09
CA ILE A 10 5.08 -2.06 14.39
C ILE A 10 5.74 -1.28 15.52
N LEU A 11 7.07 -1.18 15.52
CA LEU A 11 7.83 -0.44 16.53
C LEU A 11 7.51 1.06 16.50
N LEU A 12 7.38 1.65 15.31
CA LEU A 12 7.00 3.05 15.15
C LEU A 12 5.57 3.32 15.69
N MET A 13 4.62 2.44 15.39
CA MET A 13 3.24 2.55 15.90
C MET A 13 3.21 2.49 17.43
N LYS A 14 3.92 1.53 18.02
CA LYS A 14 4.03 1.41 19.49
C LYS A 14 4.66 2.64 20.12
N ALA A 15 5.73 3.16 19.53
CA ALA A 15 6.39 4.36 20.03
C ALA A 15 5.49 5.59 19.93
N ALA A 16 4.77 5.76 18.80
CA ALA A 16 3.83 6.85 18.61
C ALA A 16 2.64 6.77 19.57
N ALA A 17 2.08 5.58 19.78
CA ALA A 17 1.01 5.35 20.75
C ALA A 17 1.48 5.64 22.18
N ALA A 18 2.68 5.19 22.56
CA ALA A 18 3.28 5.48 23.87
C ALA A 18 3.54 6.99 24.07
N ALA A 19 3.79 7.73 22.99
CA ALA A 19 3.94 9.19 23.01
C ALA A 19 2.60 9.95 23.01
N GLY A 20 1.45 9.26 23.01
CA GLY A 20 0.13 9.88 23.03
C GLY A 20 -0.30 10.49 21.70
N VAL A 21 0.27 10.04 20.58
CA VAL A 21 -0.17 10.47 19.25
C VAL A 21 -1.63 10.03 19.05
N PRO A 22 -2.54 10.94 18.64
CA PRO A 22 -3.97 10.61 18.59
C PRO A 22 -4.40 9.87 17.31
N ARG A 23 -3.68 10.08 16.19
CA ARG A 23 -4.02 9.52 14.88
C ARG A 23 -2.78 9.08 14.14
N PHE A 24 -2.87 7.98 13.40
CA PHE A 24 -1.75 7.40 12.66
C PHE A 24 -2.22 6.90 11.30
N ALA A 25 -1.57 7.35 10.22
CA ALA A 25 -1.79 6.83 8.88
C ALA A 25 -0.68 5.84 8.50
N PHE A 26 -1.08 4.67 8.01
CA PHE A 26 -0.17 3.64 7.54
C PHE A 26 -0.41 3.34 6.07
N ILE A 27 0.63 3.47 5.24
CA ILE A 27 0.56 3.05 3.83
C ILE A 27 0.77 1.54 3.77
N SER A 28 -0.31 0.81 3.59
CA SER A 28 -0.32 -0.62 3.32
C SER A 28 -0.38 -0.91 1.81
N VAL A 29 -0.95 -2.04 1.41
CA VAL A 29 -1.07 -2.48 0.02
C VAL A 29 -2.40 -3.18 -0.20
N HIS A 30 -3.01 -2.99 -1.36
CA HIS A 30 -4.14 -3.81 -1.77
C HIS A 30 -3.65 -5.23 -2.09
N GLU A 31 -4.13 -6.23 -1.35
CA GLU A 31 -3.81 -7.63 -1.64
C GLU A 31 -4.68 -8.16 -2.77
N PHE A 32 -4.08 -8.43 -3.93
CA PHE A 32 -4.77 -9.10 -5.02
C PHE A 32 -4.99 -10.57 -4.62
N LYS A 33 -6.26 -10.97 -4.47
CA LYS A 33 -6.65 -12.36 -4.22
C LYS A 33 -6.80 -13.07 -5.56
N LEU A 34 -6.01 -14.12 -5.80
CA LEU A 34 -6.17 -15.02 -6.94
C LEU A 34 -7.37 -15.96 -6.74
N SER A 35 -8.10 -16.24 -7.81
CA SER A 35 -9.35 -17.03 -7.83
C SER A 35 -9.21 -18.52 -7.44
N ARG A 36 -8.00 -19.00 -7.13
CA ARG A 36 -7.73 -20.37 -6.68
C ARG A 36 -7.01 -20.48 -5.32
N GLY A 37 -6.95 -19.39 -4.54
CA GLY A 37 -6.22 -19.39 -3.25
C GLY A 37 -4.70 -19.55 -3.39
N TRP A 38 -4.18 -19.43 -4.61
CA TRP A 38 -2.77 -19.58 -4.92
C TRP A 38 -2.10 -18.21 -4.90
N HIS A 39 -1.11 -17.99 -4.03
CA HIS A 39 -0.43 -16.69 -3.93
C HIS A 39 1.00 -16.79 -4.45
N ALA A 40 1.21 -16.62 -5.75
CA ALA A 40 2.58 -16.53 -6.31
C ALA A 40 3.40 -15.41 -5.62
N GLN A 41 2.70 -14.34 -5.21
CA GLN A 41 3.24 -13.21 -4.45
C GLN A 41 3.69 -13.56 -3.02
N ASP A 42 3.14 -14.61 -2.42
CA ASP A 42 3.55 -15.09 -1.09
C ASP A 42 4.88 -15.88 -1.14
N PHE A 43 5.35 -16.28 -2.32
CA PHE A 43 6.63 -16.99 -2.44
C PHE A 43 7.81 -16.03 -2.68
N LEU A 44 7.62 -15.01 -3.52
CA LEU A 44 8.67 -14.03 -3.84
C LEU A 44 8.72 -12.85 -2.86
N LEU A 45 7.58 -12.45 -2.29
CA LEU A 45 7.44 -11.26 -1.44
C LEU A 45 6.77 -11.56 -0.10
N LYS A 46 6.90 -12.80 0.41
CA LYS A 46 6.29 -13.24 1.68
C LYS A 46 6.47 -12.23 2.82
N GLY A 47 7.71 -11.78 3.01
CA GLY A 47 8.05 -10.85 4.10
C GLY A 47 7.51 -9.43 3.89
N TYR A 48 7.17 -9.04 2.67
CA TYR A 48 6.53 -7.75 2.40
C TYR A 48 5.05 -7.81 2.79
N PHE A 49 4.29 -8.75 2.21
CA PHE A 49 2.85 -8.87 2.48
C PHE A 49 2.57 -9.26 3.93
N GLN A 50 3.30 -10.24 4.48
CA GLN A 50 3.19 -10.58 5.90
C GLN A 50 3.51 -9.39 6.80
N GLY A 51 4.56 -8.62 6.45
CA GLY A 51 4.91 -7.42 7.20
C GLY A 51 3.81 -6.37 7.19
N LYS A 52 3.17 -6.14 6.04
CA LYS A 52 2.02 -5.23 5.91
C LYS A 52 0.82 -5.71 6.75
N ARG A 53 0.47 -7.01 6.69
CA ARG A 53 -0.63 -7.58 7.49
C ARG A 53 -0.40 -7.44 8.99
N ASP A 54 0.81 -7.77 9.45
CA ASP A 54 1.14 -7.69 10.88
C ASP A 54 1.16 -6.23 11.36
N ALA A 55 1.65 -5.31 10.53
CA ALA A 55 1.60 -3.88 10.82
C ALA A 55 0.16 -3.33 10.85
N GLU A 56 -0.74 -3.80 9.99
CA GLU A 56 -2.17 -3.44 10.06
C GLU A 56 -2.84 -3.98 11.33
N ALA A 57 -2.53 -5.20 11.73
CA ALA A 57 -3.03 -5.78 12.96
C ALA A 57 -2.55 -4.97 14.18
N GLU A 58 -1.27 -4.57 14.20
CA GLU A 58 -0.73 -3.70 15.23
C GLU A 58 -1.38 -2.31 15.21
N LEU A 59 -1.62 -1.72 14.04
CA LEU A 59 -2.30 -0.43 13.93
C LEU A 59 -3.68 -0.46 14.59
N ALA A 60 -4.45 -1.54 14.39
CA ALA A 60 -5.77 -1.72 15.01
C ALA A 60 -5.69 -1.82 16.55
N VAL A 61 -4.58 -2.34 17.08
CA VAL A 61 -4.34 -2.44 18.54
C VAL A 61 -3.85 -1.11 19.12
N SER A 62 -2.86 -0.49 18.47
CA SER A 62 -2.21 0.74 18.94
C SER A 62 -3.08 1.98 18.74
N PHE A 63 -3.94 2.02 17.71
CA PHE A 63 -4.76 3.16 17.35
C PHE A 63 -6.22 2.77 17.00
N PRO A 64 -6.98 2.20 17.95
CA PRO A 64 -8.34 1.67 17.68
C PRO A 64 -9.33 2.75 17.20
N THR A 65 -9.12 4.00 17.61
CA THR A 65 -10.01 5.14 17.30
C THR A 65 -9.44 6.13 16.28
N GLY A 66 -8.15 6.03 15.94
CA GLY A 66 -7.44 7.02 15.12
C GLY A 66 -6.47 6.45 14.08
N GLY A 67 -6.40 5.12 13.95
CA GLY A 67 -5.52 4.42 13.03
C GLY A 67 -6.19 4.20 11.68
N VAL A 68 -5.52 4.58 10.59
CA VAL A 68 -6.03 4.39 9.22
C VAL A 68 -4.97 3.68 8.36
N ALA A 69 -5.31 2.50 7.85
CA ALA A 69 -4.47 1.75 6.92
C ALA A 69 -4.92 1.97 5.48
N LEU A 70 -4.11 2.70 4.71
CA LEU A 70 -4.36 2.96 3.29
C LEU A 70 -3.93 1.73 2.48
N ARG A 71 -4.84 1.13 1.71
CA ARG A 71 -4.54 0.00 0.81
C ARG A 71 -4.63 0.45 -0.65
N PRO A 72 -3.64 1.21 -1.15
CA PRO A 72 -3.61 1.62 -2.55
C PRO A 72 -3.41 0.43 -3.49
N GLY A 73 -3.88 0.60 -4.72
CA GLY A 73 -3.49 -0.22 -5.86
C GLY A 73 -2.06 0.10 -6.32
N PHE A 74 -1.79 -0.05 -7.61
CA PHE A 74 -0.49 0.31 -8.17
C PHE A 74 -0.26 1.83 -8.04
N ILE A 75 0.70 2.23 -7.21
CA ILE A 75 1.06 3.65 -7.04
C ILE A 75 1.97 4.07 -8.20
N HIS A 76 1.63 5.16 -8.88
CA HIS A 76 2.45 5.74 -9.92
C HIS A 76 2.69 7.24 -9.67
N GLY A 77 3.73 7.78 -10.29
CA GLY A 77 4.13 9.17 -10.14
C GLY A 77 5.52 9.38 -10.70
N GLU A 78 5.93 10.64 -10.75
CA GLU A 78 7.29 11.03 -11.11
C GLU A 78 8.16 11.06 -9.85
N ARG A 79 9.33 10.43 -9.89
CA ARG A 79 10.31 10.44 -8.80
C ARG A 79 11.49 11.29 -9.23
N ASP A 80 11.57 12.51 -8.75
CA ASP A 80 12.78 13.32 -8.93
C ASP A 80 13.93 12.74 -8.10
N VAL A 81 15.00 12.28 -8.76
CA VAL A 81 16.25 11.90 -8.12
C VAL A 81 17.35 12.82 -8.64
N GLY A 82 17.63 13.90 -7.90
CA GLY A 82 18.53 14.96 -8.36
C GLY A 82 17.86 15.85 -9.41
N SER A 83 18.48 16.03 -10.57
CA SER A 83 17.94 16.81 -11.70
C SER A 83 17.17 15.97 -12.73
N VAL A 84 16.79 14.73 -12.37
CA VAL A 84 16.16 13.78 -13.29
C VAL A 84 14.85 13.27 -12.68
N SER A 85 13.74 13.56 -13.36
CA SER A 85 12.44 12.93 -13.10
C SER A 85 12.45 11.50 -13.61
N LEU A 86 12.43 10.53 -12.69
CA LEU A 86 12.28 9.11 -12.99
C LEU A 86 10.80 8.74 -12.86
N PRO A 87 10.05 8.57 -13.95
CA PRO A 87 8.70 8.05 -13.86
C PRO A 87 8.75 6.63 -13.30
N LEU A 88 8.04 6.36 -12.21
CA LEU A 88 7.96 5.05 -11.54
C LEU A 88 7.38 3.95 -12.45
N SER A 89 6.90 4.29 -13.66
CA SER A 89 6.63 3.34 -14.73
C SER A 89 7.88 2.51 -15.14
N VAL A 90 9.09 3.01 -14.89
CA VAL A 90 10.35 2.33 -15.23
C VAL A 90 10.80 1.30 -14.16
N VAL A 91 10.14 1.26 -12.99
CA VAL A 91 10.21 0.11 -12.06
C VAL A 91 9.50 -1.13 -12.64
N GLY A 92 8.90 -1.00 -13.83
CA GLY A 92 8.47 -2.14 -14.63
C GLY A 92 9.61 -3.00 -15.15
N THR A 93 10.84 -2.49 -15.32
CA THR A 93 11.93 -3.28 -15.95
C THR A 93 12.52 -4.39 -15.05
N PRO A 94 12.71 -4.21 -13.72
CA PRO A 94 13.10 -5.31 -12.84
C PRO A 94 11.94 -6.29 -12.60
N TRP A 95 10.70 -5.77 -12.53
CA TRP A 95 9.50 -6.58 -12.34
C TRP A 95 9.19 -7.46 -13.56
N ALA A 96 9.29 -6.90 -14.77
CA ALA A 96 9.14 -7.64 -16.02
C ALA A 96 10.23 -8.70 -16.18
N LYS A 97 11.48 -8.42 -15.77
CA LYS A 97 12.56 -9.41 -15.76
C LYS A 97 12.29 -10.53 -14.75
N LEU A 98 11.83 -10.21 -13.55
CA LEU A 98 11.44 -11.18 -12.53
C LEU A 98 10.25 -12.05 -13.00
N LEU A 99 9.26 -11.45 -13.64
CA LEU A 99 8.13 -12.15 -14.26
C LEU A 99 8.56 -13.03 -15.45
N SER A 100 9.53 -12.57 -16.26
CA SER A 100 10.09 -13.36 -17.37
C SER A 100 11.02 -14.50 -16.91
N ALA A 101 11.52 -14.44 -15.68
CA ALA A 101 12.29 -15.51 -15.05
C ALA A 101 11.40 -16.61 -14.45
N LEU A 102 10.07 -16.39 -14.38
CA LEU A 102 9.11 -17.43 -14.02
C LEU A 102 8.82 -18.31 -15.25
N PRO A 103 8.60 -19.63 -15.08
CA PRO A 103 8.39 -20.54 -16.21
C PRO A 103 7.23 -20.07 -17.09
N SER A 104 7.53 -19.85 -18.37
CA SER A 104 6.70 -19.17 -19.37
C SER A 104 5.48 -19.98 -19.87
N GLN A 105 4.93 -20.91 -19.07
CA GLN A 105 3.88 -21.83 -19.50
C GLN A 105 2.56 -21.74 -18.71
N SER A 106 2.31 -20.67 -17.95
CA SER A 106 0.92 -20.29 -17.63
C SER A 106 0.71 -18.78 -17.48
N LEU A 107 1.09 -18.04 -18.53
CA LEU A 107 0.70 -16.63 -18.68
C LEU A 107 -0.83 -16.44 -18.78
N ALA A 108 -1.60 -17.51 -18.97
CA ALA A 108 -3.06 -17.52 -18.99
C ALA A 108 -3.71 -17.62 -17.59
N ASP A 109 -2.98 -18.07 -16.56
CA ASP A 109 -3.44 -18.08 -15.15
C ASP A 109 -2.91 -16.86 -14.35
N LEU A 110 -2.28 -15.89 -15.02
CA LEU A 110 -1.89 -14.65 -14.36
C LEU A 110 -3.14 -13.85 -13.95
N PRO A 111 -3.19 -13.32 -12.72
CA PRO A 111 -4.32 -12.58 -12.18
C PRO A 111 -4.35 -11.14 -12.69
N ILE A 112 -4.09 -10.95 -13.99
CA ILE A 112 -4.25 -9.66 -14.63
C ILE A 112 -5.69 -9.19 -14.44
N VAL A 113 -6.67 -10.11 -14.37
CA VAL A 113 -8.08 -9.76 -14.19
C VAL A 113 -8.35 -9.04 -12.86
N GLY A 114 -7.73 -9.44 -11.73
CA GLY A 114 -7.94 -8.76 -10.44
C GLY A 114 -7.17 -7.44 -10.30
N ALA A 115 -5.96 -7.38 -10.86
CA ALA A 115 -5.16 -6.16 -10.93
C ALA A 115 -5.68 -5.14 -11.95
N ALA A 116 -6.40 -5.59 -12.98
CA ALA A 116 -6.97 -4.72 -14.02
C ALA A 116 -8.17 -3.89 -13.52
N PHE A 117 -8.89 -4.33 -12.48
CA PHE A 117 -10.04 -3.59 -11.94
C PHE A 117 -9.69 -2.60 -10.83
N VAL A 118 -8.46 -2.66 -10.29
CA VAL A 118 -8.02 -1.69 -9.29
C VAL A 118 -7.27 -0.57 -10.01
N PRO A 119 -7.83 0.65 -10.05
CA PRO A 119 -7.21 1.74 -10.79
C PRO A 119 -5.82 2.05 -10.21
N PRO A 120 -4.82 2.31 -11.06
CA PRO A 120 -3.56 2.86 -10.61
C PRO A 120 -3.82 4.21 -9.91
N VAL A 121 -3.11 4.49 -8.82
CA VAL A 121 -3.33 5.66 -7.98
C VAL A 121 -2.11 6.59 -8.02
N PRO A 122 -2.27 7.89 -8.32
CA PRO A 122 -1.16 8.84 -8.25
C PRO A 122 -0.61 8.95 -6.82
N VAL A 123 0.72 9.08 -6.69
CA VAL A 123 1.38 9.20 -5.38
C VAL A 123 0.89 10.43 -4.61
N GLU A 124 0.54 11.52 -5.31
CA GLU A 124 0.00 12.74 -4.72
C GLU A 124 -1.39 12.51 -4.12
N VAL A 125 -2.21 11.64 -4.75
CA VAL A 125 -3.53 11.25 -4.24
C VAL A 125 -3.37 10.42 -2.97
N VAL A 126 -2.45 9.45 -2.96
CA VAL A 126 -2.13 8.66 -1.76
C VAL A 126 -1.61 9.55 -0.63
N GLY A 127 -0.74 10.51 -0.95
CA GLY A 127 -0.20 11.48 0.00
C GLY A 127 -1.29 12.35 0.62
N ARG A 128 -2.18 12.93 -0.20
CA ARG A 128 -3.32 13.73 0.30
C ARG A 128 -4.27 12.90 1.16
N ALA A 129 -4.59 11.67 0.75
CA ALA A 129 -5.42 10.77 1.53
C ALA A 129 -4.78 10.43 2.90
N ALA A 130 -3.46 10.24 2.95
CA ALA A 130 -2.74 9.99 4.19
C ALA A 130 -2.76 11.20 5.14
N VAL A 131 -2.63 12.41 4.59
CA VAL A 131 -2.77 13.65 5.35
C VAL A 131 -4.20 13.81 5.88
N ALA A 132 -5.21 13.58 5.03
CA ALA A 132 -6.61 13.61 5.44
C ALA A 132 -6.89 12.61 6.57
N ALA A 133 -6.35 11.39 6.49
CA ALA A 133 -6.53 10.37 7.53
C ALA A 133 -6.09 10.82 8.94
N VAL A 134 -5.07 11.69 9.04
CA VAL A 134 -4.57 12.19 10.33
C VAL A 134 -5.09 13.58 10.72
N LEU A 135 -5.52 14.42 9.77
CA LEU A 135 -5.97 15.78 10.06
C LEU A 135 -7.49 15.96 10.03
N ASP A 136 -8.21 15.16 9.23
CA ASP A 136 -9.67 15.26 9.09
C ASP A 136 -10.36 14.29 10.06
N ALA A 137 -11.04 14.85 11.06
CA ALA A 137 -11.77 14.09 12.07
C ALA A 137 -12.94 13.27 11.49
N SER A 138 -13.42 13.62 10.29
CA SER A 138 -14.50 12.90 9.60
C SER A 138 -14.02 11.59 8.95
N VAL A 139 -12.70 11.39 8.80
CA VAL A 139 -12.15 10.13 8.30
C VAL A 139 -12.25 9.08 9.42
N PRO A 140 -13.00 7.97 9.20
CA PRO A 140 -13.12 6.92 10.21
C PRO A 140 -11.82 6.11 10.33
N PRO A 141 -11.53 5.54 11.52
CA PRO A 141 -10.44 4.58 11.67
C PRO A 141 -10.72 3.29 10.88
N GLY A 142 -9.67 2.54 10.59
CA GLY A 142 -9.73 1.24 9.90
C GLY A 142 -9.05 1.24 8.54
N ILE A 143 -9.56 0.42 7.62
CA ILE A 143 -8.98 0.27 6.28
C ILE A 143 -9.56 1.34 5.36
N MET A 144 -8.68 2.08 4.68
CA MET A 144 -9.02 2.97 3.59
C MET A 144 -8.71 2.27 2.27
N ASP A 145 -9.74 1.85 1.54
CA ASP A 145 -9.60 1.20 0.24
C ASP A 145 -9.25 2.19 -0.88
N VAL A 146 -9.06 1.67 -2.10
CA VAL A 146 -8.62 2.47 -3.25
C VAL A 146 -9.62 3.58 -3.60
N TRP A 147 -10.92 3.34 -3.44
CA TRP A 147 -11.96 4.32 -3.74
C TRP A 147 -11.99 5.43 -2.70
N GLN A 148 -11.82 5.07 -1.43
CA GLN A 148 -11.70 6.03 -0.35
C GLN A 148 -10.41 6.85 -0.48
N ILE A 149 -9.29 6.24 -0.90
CA ILE A 149 -8.05 6.97 -1.19
C ILE A 149 -8.29 8.00 -2.29
N GLN A 150 -9.00 7.66 -3.37
CA GLN A 150 -9.35 8.62 -4.41
C GLN A 150 -10.25 9.74 -3.89
N LYS A 151 -11.25 9.40 -3.06
CA LYS A 151 -12.17 10.37 -2.46
C LYS A 151 -11.43 11.38 -1.56
N TYR A 152 -10.64 10.89 -0.60
CA TYR A 152 -9.92 11.73 0.36
C TYR A 152 -8.65 12.36 -0.21
N GLY A 153 -8.15 11.80 -1.31
CA GLY A 153 -7.01 12.32 -2.06
C GLY A 153 -7.40 13.22 -3.24
N ALA A 154 -8.69 13.52 -3.45
CA ALA A 154 -9.14 14.47 -4.45
C ALA A 154 -8.60 15.87 -4.15
N ALA A 155 -8.35 16.67 -5.20
CA ALA A 155 -7.97 18.06 -5.01
C ALA A 155 -9.15 18.83 -4.38
N PRO A 156 -8.92 19.73 -3.41
CA PRO A 156 -9.98 20.57 -2.88
C PRO A 156 -10.56 21.44 -4.01
N GLY A 157 -11.81 21.19 -4.41
CA GLY A 157 -12.57 22.01 -5.37
C GLY A 157 -12.72 21.47 -6.80
N ALA A 158 -12.63 20.16 -7.03
CA ALA A 158 -13.07 19.54 -8.29
C ALA A 158 -14.54 19.11 -8.24
#